data_AF-A0A7Y6WY30-F1
#
_entry.id   AF-A0A7Y6WY30-F1
#
_cell.length_a   1.000
_cell.length_b   1.000
_cell.length_c   1.000
_cell.angle_alpha   90.00
_cell.angle_beta   90.00
_cell.angle_gamma   90.00
#
_symmetry.space_group_name_H-M   'P 1'
#
loop_
_entity.id
_entity.type
_entity.pdbx_description
1 polymer ?
#
loop_
_entity_poly.entity_id
_entity_poly.type
_entity_poly.pdbx_seq_one_letter_code
_entity_poly.pdbx_strand_id
1 'polypeptide(L)'
;MDRFHQKVWALLGLGMLGSTGCAHPSRVAERQGVEAEKCELVHRLLREPVPSQVVREVAAAGRDEPAPVVVYVRRPEEAMLERFFSGDAPSCGDATFKVVQENVLDAVVVYLQEVQDGYAYDARRASHDELSLEGKPQGLLKRRGPEWVAIPGPT
;
A
#
# COMPACT_ATOMS: atom_id res chain seq x y z
N MET A 1 -23.36 71.71 -9.17
CA MET A 1 -24.73 71.19 -9.01
C MET A 1 -24.63 70.18 -7.91
N ASP A 2 -25.28 70.45 -6.78
CA ASP A 2 -24.88 69.90 -5.50
C ASP A 2 -25.99 69.08 -4.85
N ARG A 3 -25.57 67.99 -4.21
CA ARG A 3 -26.03 67.50 -2.90
C ARG A 3 -27.47 66.98 -2.71
N PHE A 4 -27.49 65.85 -1.98
CA PHE A 4 -28.46 65.37 -1.01
C PHE A 4 -29.85 64.85 -1.50
N HIS A 5 -30.33 63.67 -1.07
CA HIS A 5 -29.69 62.62 -0.24
C HIS A 5 -29.98 61.18 -0.77
N GLN A 6 -30.77 60.25 -0.22
CA GLN A 6 -31.61 60.17 0.98
C GLN A 6 -31.36 58.83 1.73
N LYS A 7 -32.36 58.33 2.48
CA LYS A 7 -32.40 57.10 3.31
C LYS A 7 -33.75 56.42 3.05
N VAL A 8 -34.07 55.18 3.41
CA VAL A 8 -33.91 54.42 4.68
C VAL A 8 -33.81 52.92 4.31
N TRP A 9 -32.74 52.21 4.64
CA TRP A 9 -32.54 51.44 5.89
C TRP A 9 -33.56 50.32 6.15
N ALA A 10 -33.18 49.07 5.91
CA ALA A 10 -33.85 47.88 6.42
C ALA A 10 -32.78 46.92 6.99
N LEU A 11 -32.69 46.85 8.32
CA LEU A 11 -31.84 45.88 9.02
C LEU A 11 -32.57 44.55 9.15
N LEU A 12 -31.99 43.48 8.61
CA LEU A 12 -32.29 42.11 9.04
C LEU A 12 -30.96 41.42 9.36
N GLY A 13 -30.62 41.41 10.65
CA GLY A 13 -29.46 40.68 11.14
C GLY A 13 -29.76 39.19 11.22
N LEU A 14 -28.96 38.38 10.53
CA LEU A 14 -28.95 36.93 10.66
C LEU A 14 -27.51 36.49 10.95
N GLY A 15 -27.13 36.54 12.23
CA GLY A 15 -25.84 36.05 12.70
C GLY A 15 -25.84 34.53 12.76
N MET A 16 -25.32 33.86 11.73
CA MET A 16 -24.91 32.47 11.84
C MET A 16 -23.49 32.39 12.43
N LEU A 17 -23.43 32.17 13.74
CA LEU A 17 -22.26 31.61 14.40
C LEU A 17 -22.26 30.09 14.20
N GLY A 18 -21.09 29.52 13.93
CA GLY A 18 -20.93 28.09 13.69
C GLY A 18 -20.98 27.71 12.20
N SER A 19 -19.97 27.05 11.63
CA SER A 19 -18.69 26.69 12.24
C SER A 19 -17.56 26.67 11.19
N THR A 20 -16.45 27.35 11.50
CA THR A 20 -15.15 27.00 10.93
C THR A 20 -14.65 25.73 11.60
N GLY A 21 -15.35 24.62 11.37
CA GLY A 21 -14.91 23.31 11.81
C GLY A 21 -13.58 23.02 11.14
N CYS A 22 -12.51 22.95 11.94
CA CYS A 22 -11.23 22.43 11.47
C CYS A 22 -11.42 20.94 11.15
N ALA A 23 -11.87 20.63 9.94
CA ALA A 23 -11.64 19.32 9.35
C ALA A 23 -10.12 19.09 9.41
N HIS A 24 -9.70 17.98 10.00
CA HIS A 24 -8.28 17.62 10.09
C HIS A 24 -7.96 16.69 8.90
N PRO A 25 -7.48 17.19 7.75
CA PRO A 25 -7.19 16.34 6.58
C PRO A 25 -6.01 15.40 6.81
N SER A 26 -5.20 15.63 7.85
CA SER A 26 -3.93 14.96 8.13
C SER A 26 -4.05 13.43 8.09
N ARG A 27 -4.77 12.81 9.02
CA ARG A 27 -4.72 11.34 9.22
C ARG A 27 -5.13 10.51 8.00
N VAL A 28 -6.04 11.01 7.15
CA VAL A 28 -6.47 10.29 5.95
C VAL A 28 -5.44 10.45 4.83
N ALA A 29 -4.97 11.67 4.57
CA ALA A 29 -3.93 11.94 3.57
C ALA A 29 -2.59 11.27 3.95
N GLU A 30 -2.25 11.24 5.24
CA GLU A 30 -1.09 10.57 5.82
C GLU A 30 -1.15 9.05 5.60
N ARG A 31 -2.28 8.40 5.94
CA ARG A 31 -2.50 6.97 5.66
C ARG A 31 -2.47 6.67 4.16
N GLN A 32 -3.04 7.54 3.32
CA GLN A 32 -2.99 7.39 1.86
C GLN A 32 -1.56 7.52 1.30
N GLY A 33 -0.76 8.45 1.83
CA GLY A 33 0.66 8.57 1.47
C GLY A 33 1.45 7.32 1.84
N VAL A 34 1.27 6.80 3.06
CA VAL A 34 1.93 5.56 3.52
C VAL A 34 1.53 4.36 2.66
N GLU A 35 0.23 4.15 2.38
CA GLU A 35 -0.21 3.04 1.52
C GLU A 35 0.25 3.21 0.06
N ALA A 36 0.49 4.44 -0.42
CA ALA A 36 1.11 4.71 -1.72
C ALA A 36 2.61 4.33 -1.74
N GLU A 37 3.41 4.72 -0.73
CA GLU A 37 4.83 4.32 -0.63
C GLU A 37 5.00 2.79 -0.51
N LYS A 38 4.07 2.13 0.18
CA LYS A 38 3.96 0.65 0.20
C LYS A 38 3.69 0.09 -1.18
N CYS A 39 2.85 0.75 -1.97
CA CYS A 39 2.55 0.31 -3.33
C CYS A 39 3.73 0.50 -4.30
N GLU A 40 4.48 1.60 -4.18
CA GLU A 40 5.73 1.79 -4.93
C GLU A 40 6.76 0.69 -4.64
N LEU A 41 6.89 0.28 -3.37
CA LEU A 41 7.72 -0.87 -2.98
C LEU A 41 7.27 -2.14 -3.70
N VAL A 42 5.97 -2.43 -3.72
CA VAL A 42 5.41 -3.65 -4.33
C VAL A 42 5.56 -3.65 -5.85
N HIS A 43 5.27 -2.53 -6.55
CA HIS A 43 5.54 -2.41 -7.98
C HIS A 43 7.05 -2.54 -8.30
N ARG A 44 7.95 -2.11 -7.40
CA ARG A 44 9.39 -2.36 -7.57
C ARG A 44 9.73 -3.83 -7.37
N LEU A 45 9.19 -4.46 -6.33
CA LEU A 45 9.45 -5.86 -5.95
C LEU A 45 8.98 -6.83 -7.04
N LEU A 46 7.75 -6.69 -7.53
CA LEU A 46 7.14 -7.61 -8.48
C LEU A 46 7.74 -7.53 -9.90
N ARG A 47 8.63 -6.55 -10.16
CA ARG A 47 9.44 -6.46 -11.38
C ARG A 47 10.75 -7.26 -11.30
N GLU A 48 11.14 -7.76 -10.13
CA GLU A 48 12.35 -8.58 -9.98
C GLU A 48 12.18 -9.98 -10.59
N PRO A 49 13.27 -10.69 -10.94
CA PRO A 49 13.18 -11.92 -11.73
C PRO A 49 12.33 -13.03 -11.10
N VAL A 50 12.52 -13.32 -9.80
CA VAL A 50 11.78 -14.39 -9.11
C VAL A 50 10.33 -13.98 -8.79
N PRO A 51 10.04 -12.81 -8.18
CA PRO A 51 8.67 -12.37 -7.97
C PRO A 51 7.85 -12.27 -9.26
N SER A 52 8.42 -11.74 -10.35
CA SER A 52 7.73 -11.67 -11.64
C SER A 52 7.46 -13.05 -12.26
N GLN A 53 8.30 -14.05 -11.97
CA GLN A 53 8.07 -15.43 -12.39
C GLN A 53 6.90 -16.06 -11.63
N VAL A 54 6.82 -15.85 -10.31
CA VAL A 54 5.68 -16.32 -9.50
C VAL A 54 4.37 -15.65 -9.95
N VAL A 55 4.38 -14.37 -10.29
CA VAL A 55 3.21 -13.68 -10.89
C VAL A 55 2.77 -14.37 -12.19
N ARG A 56 3.71 -14.69 -13.09
CA ARG A 56 3.40 -15.42 -14.34
C ARG A 56 2.85 -16.82 -14.07
N GLU A 57 3.37 -17.54 -13.09
CA GLU A 57 2.91 -18.90 -12.74
C GLU A 57 1.52 -18.92 -12.08
N VAL A 58 1.19 -17.90 -11.28
CA VAL A 58 -0.15 -17.75 -10.69
C VAL A 58 -1.17 -17.33 -11.76
N ALA A 59 -0.84 -16.36 -12.62
CA ALA A 59 -1.70 -15.98 -13.75
C ALA A 59 -1.94 -17.14 -14.72
N ALA A 60 -0.88 -17.88 -15.11
CA ALA A 60 -0.98 -19.03 -16.01
C ALA A 60 -1.80 -20.21 -15.45
N ALA A 61 -2.09 -20.24 -14.14
CA ALA A 61 -3.03 -21.20 -13.55
C ALA A 61 -4.51 -20.86 -13.86
N GLY A 62 -4.79 -19.70 -14.48
CA GLY A 62 -6.05 -19.37 -15.14
C GLY A 62 -7.26 -19.15 -14.23
N ARG A 63 -7.03 -18.81 -12.94
CA ARG A 63 -8.12 -18.61 -11.95
C ARG A 63 -8.41 -17.14 -11.66
N ASP A 64 -7.38 -16.30 -11.66
CA ASP A 64 -7.47 -14.88 -11.35
C ASP A 64 -6.52 -14.07 -12.24
N GLU A 65 -7.09 -13.22 -13.10
CA GLU A 65 -6.37 -12.14 -13.78
C GLU A 65 -6.99 -10.79 -13.36
N PRO A 66 -6.19 -9.78 -12.98
CA PRO A 66 -4.75 -9.86 -12.69
C PRO A 66 -4.46 -10.74 -11.45
N ALA A 67 -3.22 -11.22 -11.31
CA ALA A 67 -2.85 -12.20 -10.29
C ALA A 67 -2.99 -11.65 -8.85
N PRO A 68 -3.54 -12.41 -7.89
CA PRO A 68 -3.71 -11.98 -6.51
C PRO A 68 -2.37 -12.02 -5.76
N VAL A 69 -1.97 -10.88 -5.21
CA VAL A 69 -0.78 -10.72 -4.38
C VAL A 69 -1.20 -10.46 -2.94
N VAL A 70 -0.66 -11.22 -1.99
CA VAL A 70 -0.77 -10.92 -0.55
C VAL A 70 0.62 -10.59 -0.03
N VAL A 71 0.75 -9.52 0.74
CA VAL A 71 2.04 -9.04 1.26
C VAL A 71 2.04 -9.05 2.78
N TYR A 72 2.97 -9.80 3.37
CA TYR A 72 3.16 -9.91 4.82
C TYR A 72 4.52 -9.39 5.24
N VAL A 73 4.61 -8.83 6.45
CA VAL A 73 5.86 -8.63 7.18
C VAL A 73 6.05 -9.80 8.14
N ARG A 74 7.16 -10.55 7.97
CA ARG A 74 7.65 -11.53 8.94
C ARG A 74 8.29 -10.78 10.11
N ARG A 75 7.84 -11.08 11.32
CA ARG A 75 8.48 -10.72 12.59
C ARG A 75 8.89 -12.01 13.31
N PRO A 76 10.03 -12.65 12.95
CA PRO A 76 10.42 -13.95 13.50
C PRO A 76 10.58 -13.93 15.03
N GLU A 77 11.11 -12.83 15.57
CA GLU A 77 11.25 -12.55 17.00
C GLU A 77 9.91 -12.42 17.76
N GLU A 78 8.82 -12.08 17.08
CA GLU A 78 7.45 -12.06 17.62
C GLU A 78 6.63 -13.30 17.20
N ALA A 79 7.23 -14.23 16.43
CA ALA A 79 6.57 -15.35 15.76
C ALA A 79 5.31 -14.96 14.96
N MET A 80 5.31 -13.77 14.34
CA MET A 80 4.12 -13.16 13.72
C MET A 80 4.28 -12.87 12.21
N LEU A 81 3.16 -13.03 11.48
CA LEU A 81 2.96 -12.49 10.14
C LEU A 81 1.99 -11.30 10.21
N GLU A 82 2.51 -10.08 10.02
CA GLU A 82 1.70 -8.86 9.98
C GLU A 82 1.30 -8.55 8.53
N ARG A 83 0.08 -8.02 8.29
CA ARG A 83 -0.39 -7.65 6.94
C ARG A 83 0.24 -6.31 6.54
N PHE A 84 0.98 -6.28 5.43
CA PHE A 84 1.75 -5.08 5.05
C PHE A 84 0.84 -3.90 4.67
N PHE A 85 -0.27 -4.14 3.97
CA PHE A 85 -1.30 -3.13 3.71
C PHE A 85 -2.35 -3.14 4.81
N SER A 86 -2.72 -1.95 5.28
CA SER A 86 -3.62 -1.78 6.42
C SER A 86 -5.03 -1.33 6.01
N GLY A 87 -5.31 -1.16 4.71
CA GLY A 87 -6.64 -0.85 4.18
C GLY A 87 -7.48 -2.09 3.84
N ASP A 88 -8.80 -1.97 3.92
CA ASP A 88 -9.77 -3.05 3.64
C ASP A 88 -9.92 -3.35 2.14
N ALA A 89 -9.61 -2.37 1.30
CA ALA A 89 -9.48 -2.50 -0.15
C ALA A 89 -8.18 -1.81 -0.60
N PRO A 90 -7.01 -2.48 -0.56
CA PRO A 90 -5.75 -1.88 -0.98
C PRO A 90 -5.78 -1.62 -2.50
N SER A 91 -5.72 -0.35 -2.91
CA SER A 91 -5.82 0.07 -4.31
C SER A 91 -4.51 -0.10 -5.10
N CYS A 92 -3.71 -1.11 -4.76
CA CYS A 92 -2.39 -1.33 -5.35
C CYS A 92 -2.42 -2.46 -6.39
N GLY A 93 -1.94 -2.20 -7.60
CA GLY A 93 -1.97 -3.17 -8.69
C GLY A 93 -1.82 -2.54 -10.06
N ASP A 94 -1.69 -3.39 -11.07
CA ASP A 94 -1.72 -3.05 -12.49
C ASP A 94 -2.39 -4.18 -13.29
N ALA A 95 -2.19 -4.22 -14.61
CA ALA A 95 -2.76 -5.26 -15.48
C ALA A 95 -2.20 -6.67 -15.21
N THR A 96 -1.12 -6.82 -14.43
CA THR A 96 -0.47 -8.10 -14.13
C THR A 96 -0.77 -8.61 -12.72
N PHE A 97 -0.91 -7.73 -11.73
CA PHE A 97 -1.22 -8.10 -10.35
C PHE A 97 -2.22 -7.16 -9.67
N LYS A 98 -2.97 -7.69 -8.69
CA LYS A 98 -3.79 -6.95 -7.72
C LYS A 98 -3.33 -7.32 -6.32
N VAL A 99 -3.04 -6.33 -5.46
CA VAL A 99 -2.90 -6.60 -4.03
C VAL A 99 -4.29 -6.92 -3.48
N VAL A 100 -4.40 -8.04 -2.75
CA VAL A 100 -5.60 -8.44 -2.04
C VAL A 100 -5.29 -8.61 -0.56
N GLN A 101 -6.30 -8.39 0.29
CA GLN A 101 -6.11 -8.48 1.74
C GLN A 101 -5.86 -9.93 2.18
N GLU A 102 -6.63 -10.87 1.63
CA GLU A 102 -6.66 -12.30 1.91
C GLU A 102 -6.79 -13.04 0.57
N ASN A 103 -6.38 -14.30 0.50
CA ASN A 103 -6.73 -15.19 -0.61
C ASN A 103 -7.24 -16.54 -0.08
N VAL A 104 -8.30 -17.05 -0.70
CA VAL A 104 -8.89 -18.38 -0.42
C VAL A 104 -8.28 -19.45 -1.35
N LEU A 105 -7.53 -19.02 -2.37
CA LEU A 105 -6.83 -19.85 -3.35
C LEU A 105 -5.32 -19.56 -3.32
N ASP A 106 -4.58 -20.16 -4.27
CA ASP A 106 -3.18 -19.87 -4.52
C ASP A 106 -2.95 -18.39 -4.83
N ALA A 107 -2.10 -17.72 -4.04
CA ALA A 107 -1.64 -16.36 -4.26
C ALA A 107 -0.18 -16.29 -4.68
N VAL A 108 0.23 -15.13 -5.18
CA VAL A 108 1.61 -14.64 -5.06
C VAL A 108 1.77 -14.13 -3.63
N VAL A 109 2.32 -14.93 -2.72
CA VAL A 109 2.59 -14.48 -1.35
C VAL A 109 3.99 -13.88 -1.30
N VAL A 110 4.05 -12.61 -0.96
CA VAL A 110 5.28 -11.85 -0.73
C VAL A 110 5.50 -11.69 0.77
N TYR A 111 6.66 -12.10 1.23
CA TYR A 111 7.13 -11.91 2.60
C TYR A 111 8.23 -10.86 2.60
N LEU A 112 8.08 -9.86 3.45
CA LEU A 112 9.07 -8.85 3.77
C LEU A 112 9.62 -9.12 5.18
N GLN A 113 10.89 -8.86 5.41
CA GLN A 113 11.48 -8.82 6.75
C GLN A 113 12.27 -7.53 6.88
N GLU A 114 12.02 -6.76 7.94
CA GLU A 114 12.70 -5.48 8.17
C GLU A 114 14.22 -5.67 8.33
N VAL A 115 14.97 -4.79 7.69
CA VAL A 115 16.44 -4.70 7.80
C VAL A 115 16.84 -3.22 7.77
N GLN A 116 18.07 -2.90 8.18
CA GLN A 116 18.58 -1.53 8.09
C GLN A 116 18.35 -0.93 6.69
N ASP A 117 17.65 0.20 6.61
CA ASP A 117 17.31 0.94 5.39
C ASP A 117 16.46 0.19 4.34
N GLY A 118 15.66 -0.82 4.75
CA GLY A 118 14.64 -1.42 3.88
C GLY A 118 14.18 -2.81 4.30
N TYR A 119 13.99 -3.71 3.34
CA TYR A 119 13.43 -5.05 3.56
C TYR A 119 14.27 -6.13 2.87
N ALA A 120 14.45 -7.28 3.53
CA ALA A 120 14.72 -8.53 2.84
C ALA A 120 13.40 -9.10 2.33
N TYR A 121 13.39 -9.73 1.14
CA TYR A 121 12.15 -10.24 0.55
C TYR A 121 12.24 -11.69 0.06
N ASP A 122 11.11 -12.38 0.07
CA ASP A 122 10.86 -13.73 -0.42
C ASP A 122 9.46 -13.75 -1.06
N ALA A 123 9.33 -14.27 -2.28
CA ALA A 123 8.07 -14.31 -3.03
C ALA A 123 7.82 -15.72 -3.57
N ARG A 124 6.65 -16.29 -3.28
CA ARG A 124 6.32 -17.68 -3.65
C ARG A 124 4.84 -17.87 -3.93
N ARG A 125 4.53 -18.90 -4.71
CA ARG A 125 3.18 -19.45 -4.83
C ARG A 125 2.82 -20.13 -3.50
N ALA A 126 1.69 -19.75 -2.90
CA ALA A 126 1.17 -20.35 -1.68
C ALA A 126 -0.31 -19.99 -1.49
N SER A 127 -1.07 -20.91 -0.91
CA SER A 127 -2.41 -20.66 -0.36
C SER A 127 -2.34 -20.11 1.08
N HIS A 128 -3.49 -19.72 1.65
CA HIS A 128 -3.61 -19.30 3.07
C HIS A 128 -3.06 -20.35 4.06
N ASP A 129 -3.24 -21.64 3.76
CA ASP A 129 -2.86 -22.73 4.66
C ASP A 129 -1.36 -23.09 4.56
N GLU A 130 -0.63 -22.45 3.63
CA GLU A 130 0.81 -22.64 3.38
C GLU A 130 1.65 -21.42 3.79
N LEU A 131 1.09 -20.53 4.62
CA LEU A 131 1.78 -19.33 5.11
C LEU A 131 2.94 -19.68 6.06
N SER A 132 4.09 -19.03 5.88
CA SER A 132 5.33 -19.38 6.57
C SER A 132 6.05 -18.18 7.21
N LEU A 133 6.34 -18.30 8.51
CA LEU A 133 7.26 -17.43 9.25
C LEU A 133 8.71 -17.57 8.79
N GLU A 134 9.08 -18.72 8.22
CA GLU A 134 10.44 -19.05 7.79
C GLU A 134 10.62 -18.95 6.27
N GLY A 135 11.84 -18.61 5.83
CA GLY A 135 12.28 -18.66 4.43
C GLY A 135 13.65 -17.97 4.22
N LYS A 136 14.46 -18.45 3.27
CA LYS A 136 15.68 -17.74 2.83
C LYS A 136 15.27 -16.54 1.96
N PRO A 137 15.70 -15.30 2.27
CA PRO A 137 15.45 -14.17 1.38
C PRO A 137 16.05 -14.38 -0.02
N GLN A 138 15.26 -14.03 -1.03
CA GLN A 138 15.61 -14.05 -2.45
C GLN A 138 16.36 -12.79 -2.87
N GLY A 139 16.14 -11.67 -2.16
CA GLY A 139 16.83 -10.41 -2.38
C GLY A 139 16.56 -9.39 -1.28
N LEU A 140 17.10 -8.19 -1.47
CA LEU A 140 16.84 -7.03 -0.62
C LEU A 140 16.21 -5.90 -1.45
N LEU A 141 15.39 -5.08 -0.82
CA LEU A 141 14.98 -3.76 -1.29
C LEU A 141 15.50 -2.73 -0.30
N LYS A 142 16.22 -1.72 -0.80
CA LYS A 142 16.75 -0.61 0.00
C LYS A 142 16.16 0.71 -0.47
N ARG A 143 15.89 1.62 0.45
CA ARG A 143 15.48 2.99 0.12
C ARG A 143 16.72 3.79 -0.30
N ARG A 144 16.63 4.53 -1.42
CA ARG A 144 17.69 5.40 -1.97
C ARG A 144 17.08 6.76 -2.27
N GLY A 145 17.00 7.62 -1.25
CA GLY A 145 16.22 8.85 -1.33
C GLY A 145 14.72 8.53 -1.42
N PRO A 146 14.00 8.99 -2.46
CA PRO A 146 12.60 8.58 -2.67
C PRO A 146 12.47 7.16 -3.26
N GLU A 147 13.50 6.64 -3.94
CA GLU A 147 13.35 5.41 -4.73
C GLU A 147 13.55 4.12 -3.91
N TRP A 148 12.84 3.06 -4.31
CA TRP A 148 13.13 1.69 -3.88
C TRP A 148 14.07 1.02 -4.90
N VAL A 149 15.22 0.54 -4.42
CA VAL A 149 16.23 -0.13 -5.26
C VAL A 149 16.40 -1.57 -4.78
N ALA A 150 16.13 -2.53 -5.68
CA ALA A 150 16.40 -3.94 -5.42
C ALA A 150 17.91 -4.22 -5.50
N ILE A 151 18.38 -5.09 -4.62
CA ILE A 151 19.73 -5.66 -4.61
C ILE A 151 19.55 -7.18 -4.62
N PRO A 152 20.11 -7.91 -5.60
CA PRO A 152 20.00 -9.37 -5.66
C PRO A 152 20.49 -10.04 -4.37
N GLY A 153 19.81 -11.10 -3.95
CA GLY A 153 20.23 -11.90 -2.80
C GLY A 153 21.46 -12.75 -3.13
N PRO A 154 22.10 -13.35 -2.10
CA PRO A 154 23.14 -14.35 -2.32
C PRO A 154 22.50 -15.58 -2.98
N THR A 155 22.87 -15.83 -4.24
CA THR A 155 22.54 -17.04 -5.00
C THR A 155 23.04 -18.27 -4.25
#